data_AF-A0A6N9CAQ9-F1
#
_entry.id   AF-A0A6N9CAQ9-F1
#
_cell.length_a   1.000
_cell.length_b   1.000
_cell.length_c   1.000
_cell.angle_alpha   90.00
_cell.angle_beta   90.00
_cell.angle_gamma   90.00
#
_symmetry.space_group_name_H-M   'P 1'
#
loop_
_entity.id
_entity.type
_entity.pdbx_description
1 polymer ?
#
loop_
_entity_poly.entity_id
_entity_poly.type
_entity_poly.pdbx_seq_one_letter_code
_entity_poly.pdbx_strand_id
1 'polypeptide(L)' 'MNQDELSPEIYKQTLEFLRIANRAAKRAQEENRKKGIPNVYSFNGHIYYELPNGELTKDKKIIDELLSAVERKRQGKH' A
#
# COMPACT_ATOMS: atom_id res chain seq x y z
N MET A 1 26.71 30.24 5.36
CA MET A 1 26.09 29.06 4.71
C MET A 1 24.95 28.61 5.59
N ASN A 2 23.71 28.72 5.12
CA ASN A 2 22.57 28.13 5.82
C ASN A 2 22.77 26.61 5.84
N GLN A 3 22.72 26.00 7.02
CA GLN A 3 22.86 24.55 7.20
C GLN A 3 21.58 23.80 6.77
N ASP A 4 20.58 24.51 6.25
CA ASP A 4 19.25 24.00 5.93
C ASP A 4 19.07 23.54 4.47
N GLU A 5 20.07 23.75 3.59
CA GLU A 5 19.99 23.28 2.20
C GLU A 5 20.53 21.85 2.07
N LEU A 6 19.64 20.94 1.70
CA LEU A 6 19.97 19.56 1.34
C LEU A 6 20.97 19.57 0.18
N SER A 7 22.11 18.88 0.32
CA SER A 7 23.09 18.87 -0.77
C SER A 7 22.48 18.22 -2.03
N PRO A 8 22.86 18.66 -3.24
CA PRO A 8 22.36 18.07 -4.49
C PRO A 8 22.55 16.55 -4.57
N GLU A 9 23.61 16.03 -3.94
CA GLU A 9 23.90 14.61 -3.87
C GLU A 9 22.91 13.86 -2.97
N ILE A 10 22.58 14.40 -1.78
CA ILE A 10 21.57 13.81 -0.90
C ILE A 10 20.20 13.83 -1.59
N TYR A 11 19.86 14.91 -2.30
CA TYR A 11 18.63 14.98 -3.09
C TYR A 11 18.57 13.88 -4.15
N LYS A 12 19.65 13.70 -4.92
CA LYS A 12 19.75 12.65 -5.96
C LYS A 12 19.63 11.24 -5.36
N GLN A 13 20.29 10.98 -4.23
CA GLN A 13 20.20 9.70 -3.54
C GLN A 13 18.78 9.42 -3.02
N THR A 14 18.12 10.44 -2.47
CA THR A 14 16.74 10.33 -1.97
C THR A 14 15.76 10.01 -3.09
N LEU A 15 15.91 10.63 -4.26
CA LEU A 15 15.09 10.33 -5.44
C LEU A 15 15.27 8.87 -5.90
N GLU A 16 16.50 8.36 -5.88
CA GLU A 16 16.77 6.98 -6.28
C GLU A 16 16.13 5.97 -5.31
N PHE A 17 16.22 6.22 -3.99
CA PHE A 17 15.54 5.41 -2.99
C PHE A 17 14.02 5.46 -3.15
N LEU A 18 13.46 6.66 -3.37
CA LEU A 18 12.04 6.83 -3.61
C LEU A 18 11.58 6.06 -4.86
N ARG A 19 12.36 6.08 -5.94
CA ARG A 19 12.09 5.34 -7.18
C ARG A 19 12.02 3.84 -6.94
N ILE A 20 12.99 3.29 -6.20
CA ILE A 20 13.04 1.85 -5.87
C ILE A 20 11.86 1.47 -4.97
N ALA A 21 11.60 2.26 -3.91
CA ALA A 21 10.51 2.03 -2.98
C ALA A 21 9.14 2.06 -3.68
N ASN A 22 8.89 3.06 -4.54
CA ASN A 22 7.65 3.16 -5.30
C ASN A 22 7.44 1.96 -6.23
N ARG A 23 8.50 1.48 -6.88
CA ARG A 23 8.43 0.30 -7.75
C ARG A 23 8.10 -0.96 -6.95
N ALA A 24 8.70 -1.13 -5.77
CA ALA A 24 8.43 -2.26 -4.89
C ALA A 24 6.98 -2.22 -4.36
N ALA A 25 6.52 -1.05 -3.89
CA ALA A 25 5.17 -0.85 -3.41
C ALA A 25 4.12 -1.16 -4.49
N LYS A 26 4.31 -0.66 -5.72
CA LYS A 26 3.39 -0.93 -6.84
C LYS A 26 3.27 -2.43 -7.15
N ARG A 27 4.39 -3.16 -7.16
CA ARG A 27 4.40 -4.62 -7.38
C ARG A 27 3.65 -5.35 -6.26
N ALA A 28 3.90 -4.99 -5.00
CA ALA A 28 3.18 -5.58 -3.87
C ALA A 28 1.67 -5.33 -3.96
N GLN A 29 1.27 -4.12 -4.36
CA GLN A 29 -0.13 -3.75 -4.56
C GLN A 29 -0.80 -4.57 -5.67
N GLU A 30 -0.13 -4.77 -6.80
CA GLU A 30 -0.61 -5.61 -7.89
C GLU A 30 -0.77 -7.08 -7.45
N GLU A 31 0.18 -7.63 -6.70
CA GLU A 31 0.08 -8.99 -6.15
C GLU A 31 -1.04 -9.14 -5.12
N ASN A 32 -1.25 -8.13 -4.27
CA ASN A 32 -2.36 -8.10 -3.33
C ASN A 32 -3.70 -8.17 -4.07
N ARG A 33 -3.90 -7.35 -5.11
CA ARG A 33 -5.11 -7.39 -5.96
C ARG A 33 -5.33 -8.77 -6.58
N LYS A 34 -4.29 -9.38 -7.15
CA LYS A 34 -4.37 -10.75 -7.72
C LYS A 34 -4.79 -11.79 -6.68
N LYS A 35 -4.39 -11.60 -5.43
CA LYS A 35 -4.70 -12.50 -4.29
C LYS A 35 -6.01 -12.14 -3.59
N GLY A 36 -6.67 -11.05 -3.98
CA GLY A 36 -7.86 -10.52 -3.31
C GLY A 36 -7.56 -9.90 -1.93
N ILE A 37 -6.30 -9.63 -1.61
CA ILE A 37 -5.89 -9.00 -0.36
C ILE A 37 -6.05 -7.48 -0.52
N PRO A 38 -6.76 -6.78 0.38
CA PRO A 38 -6.87 -5.32 0.34
C PRO A 38 -5.51 -4.63 0.48
N ASN A 39 -5.24 -3.61 -0.34
CA ASN A 39 -4.12 -2.71 -0.08
C ASN A 39 -4.48 -1.73 1.04
N VAL A 40 -3.47 -1.31 1.79
CA VAL A 40 -3.61 -0.39 2.92
C VAL A 40 -2.83 0.88 2.64
N TYR A 41 -3.46 2.02 2.87
CA TYR A 41 -2.90 3.35 2.66
C TYR A 41 -3.03 4.18 3.92
N SER A 42 -2.12 5.13 4.11
CA SER A 42 -2.23 6.16 5.13
C SER A 42 -2.25 7.53 4.45
N PHE A 43 -3.36 8.24 4.57
CA PHE A 43 -3.50 9.62 4.10
C PHE A 43 -3.79 10.52 5.29
N ASN A 44 -2.96 11.53 5.52
CA ASN A 44 -3.13 12.50 6.62
C ASN A 44 -3.32 11.83 7.99
N GLY A 45 -2.61 10.73 8.25
CA GLY A 45 -2.70 9.98 9.52
C GLY A 45 -3.90 9.03 9.64
N HIS A 46 -4.76 8.94 8.62
CA HIS A 46 -5.88 8.02 8.59
C HIS A 46 -5.60 6.80 7.70
N ILE A 47 -5.98 5.62 8.18
CA ILE A 47 -5.83 4.37 7.44
C ILE A 47 -7.03 4.15 6.52
N TYR A 48 -6.73 3.80 5.28
CA TYR A 48 -7.69 3.44 4.25
C TYR A 48 -7.33 2.11 3.65
N TYR A 49 -8.34 1.42 3.16
CA TYR A 49 -8.24 0.09 2.59
C TYR A 49 -8.88 0.08 1.21
N GLU A 50 -8.21 -0.54 0.24
CA GLU A 50 -8.69 -0.68 -1.13
C GLU A 50 -9.68 -1.83 -1.26
N LEU A 51 -10.87 -1.50 -1.74
CA LEU A 51 -11.89 -2.46 -2.13
C LEU A 51 -11.56 -3.06 -3.51
N PRO A 52 -12.12 -4.23 -3.88
CA PRO A 52 -11.85 -4.87 -5.17
C PRO A 52 -12.18 -4.00 -6.40
N ASN A 53 -13.11 -3.05 -6.27
CA ASN A 53 -13.47 -2.09 -7.32
C ASN A 53 -12.51 -0.87 -7.39
N GLY A 54 -11.51 -0.80 -6.51
CA GLY A 54 -10.54 0.29 -6.42
C GLY A 54 -10.96 1.45 -5.51
N GLU A 55 -12.16 1.43 -4.94
CA GLU A 55 -12.59 2.44 -3.97
C GLU A 55 -11.85 2.28 -2.64
N LEU A 56 -11.69 3.39 -1.92
CA LEU A 56 -11.03 3.40 -0.62
C LEU A 56 -12.06 3.58 0.50
N THR A 57 -11.96 2.74 1.53
CA THR A 57 -12.79 2.84 2.72
C THR A 57 -11.96 2.91 3.99
N LYS A 58 -12.52 3.56 5.02
CA LYS A 58 -12.03 3.55 6.40
C LYS A 58 -12.92 2.74 7.34
N ASP A 59 -13.99 2.14 6.81
CA ASP A 59 -14.94 1.35 7.62
C ASP A 59 -14.34 -0.01 7.94
N LYS A 60 -14.04 -0.22 9.23
CA LYS A 60 -13.44 -1.44 9.73
C LYS A 60 -14.32 -2.68 9.50
N LYS A 61 -15.66 -2.55 9.53
CA LYS A 61 -16.57 -3.70 9.34
C LYS A 61 -16.42 -4.31 7.96
N ILE A 62 -16.29 -3.45 6.94
CA ILE A 62 -16.10 -3.88 5.54
C ILE A 62 -14.77 -4.65 5.41
N ILE A 63 -13.74 -4.26 6.16
CA ILE A 63 -12.43 -4.90 6.11
C ILE A 63 -12.40 -6.24 6.81
N ASP A 64 -13.02 -6.34 7.98
CA ASP A 64 -13.13 -7.61 8.71
C ASP A 64 -13.87 -8.66 7.85
N GLU A 65 -14.92 -8.25 7.12
CA GLU A 65 -15.64 -9.11 6.18
C GLU A 65 -14.78 -9.53 4.98
N LEU A 66 -14.05 -8.58 4.36
CA LEU A 66 -13.17 -8.86 3.22
C LEU A 66 -12.04 -9.83 3.57
N LEU A 67 -11.36 -9.63 4.71
CA LEU A 67 -10.29 -10.52 5.16
C LEU A 67 -10.83 -11.93 5.42
N SER A 68 -11.98 -12.03 6.08
CA SER A 68 -12.65 -13.31 6.30
C SER A 68 -12.99 -14.01 4.98
N ALA A 69 -13.41 -13.26 3.95
CA ALA A 69 -13.69 -13.82 2.62
C ALA A 69 -12.44 -14.35 1.91
N VAL A 70 -11.29 -13.67 2.06
CA VAL A 70 -10.01 -14.12 1.53
C VAL A 70 -9.57 -15.42 2.19
N GLU A 71 -9.74 -15.55 3.51
CA GLU A 71 -9.39 -16.76 4.25
C GLU A 71 -10.24 -17.96 3.84
N ARG A 72 -11.56 -17.79 3.68
CA ARG A 72 -12.45 -18.84 3.17
C ARG A 72 -12.02 -19.33 1.79
N LYS A 73 -11.67 -18.42 0.87
CA LYS A 73 -11.16 -18.78 -0.47
C LYS A 73 -9.84 -19.54 -0.44
N ARG A 74 -9.00 -19.32 0.57
CA ARG A 74 -7.73 -20.07 0.74
C ARG A 74 -7.97 -21.48 1.24
N GLN A 75 -8.94 -21.68 2.13
CA GLN A 75 -9.25 -22.99 2.72
C GLN A 75 -9.99 -23.92 1.74
N GLY A 76 -10.84 -23.37 0.86
CA GLY A 76 -11.60 -24.16 -0.13
C GLY A 76 -10.84 -24.55 -1.40
N LYS A 77 -9.50 -24.40 -1.43
CA LYS A 77 -8.64 -24.72 -2.60
C LYS A 77 -7.92 -26.06 -2.49
N HIS A 78 -8.36 -26.93 -1.58
CA HIS A 78 -7.88 -28.31 -1.44
C HIS A 78 -8.87 -29.31 -2.02
#